data_AF-A0A0K2V5J1-F1
#
_entry.id   AF-A0A0K2V5J1-F1
#
_cell.length_a   1.000
_cell.length_b   1.000
_cell.length_c   1.000
_cell.angle_alpha   90.00
_cell.angle_beta   90.00
_cell.angle_gamma   90.00
#
_symmetry.space_group_name_H-M   'P 1'
#
loop_
_entity.id
_entity.type
_entity.pdbx_description
1 polymer ?
#
loop_
_entity_poly.entity_id
_entity_poly.type
_entity_poly.pdbx_seq_one_letter_code
_entity_poly.pdbx_strand_id
1 'polypeptide(L)'
;MSSKFRKWNRRWFVFDRNKRTLIYYSDKTETKAKGGIYFESIEDVYVDHLNSLKSHKPKETFLMKTRDRLYCLMAPTIETMRIWIDVIFTGAEGFQGYHK
;
A
#
# COMPACT_ATOMS: atom_id res chain seq x y z
N MET A 1 -4.30 17.58 19.11
CA MET A 1 -5.56 17.32 18.39
C MET A 1 -5.57 15.87 17.95
N SER A 2 -6.44 15.05 18.54
CA SER A 2 -6.49 13.60 18.30
C SER A 2 -6.99 13.32 16.88
N SER A 3 -6.13 12.80 16.00
CA SER A 3 -6.57 12.35 14.68
C SER A 3 -7.51 11.16 14.87
N LYS A 4 -8.80 11.40 14.64
CA LYS A 4 -9.85 10.38 14.70
C LYS A 4 -9.46 9.25 13.74
N PHE A 5 -9.25 8.05 14.27
CA PHE A 5 -8.90 6.88 13.47
C PHE A 5 -9.87 6.73 12.30
N ARG A 6 -9.34 6.75 11.07
CA ARG A 6 -10.19 6.58 9.89
C ARG A 6 -10.68 5.13 9.85
N LYS A 7 -11.99 4.94 9.63
CA LYS A 7 -12.60 3.62 9.46
C LYS A 7 -11.85 2.84 8.36
N TRP A 8 -11.41 1.63 8.69
CA TRP A 8 -10.79 0.72 7.73
C TRP A 8 -11.79 0.35 6.63
N ASN A 9 -11.33 0.40 5.38
CA ASN A 9 -12.11 0.04 4.22
C ASN A 9 -11.50 -1.21 3.58
N ARG A 10 -12.24 -2.32 3.58
CA ARG A 10 -11.81 -3.53 2.85
C ARG A 10 -11.78 -3.24 1.35
N ARG A 11 -10.67 -3.56 0.71
CA ARG A 11 -10.44 -3.40 -0.74
C ARG A 11 -9.68 -4.60 -1.27
N TRP A 12 -9.88 -4.89 -2.55
CA TRP A 12 -9.13 -5.91 -3.27
C TRP A 12 -8.03 -5.23 -4.06
N PHE A 13 -6.77 -5.44 -3.66
CA PHE A 13 -5.61 -4.85 -4.31
C PHE A 13 -5.05 -5.82 -5.35
N VAL A 14 -4.72 -5.29 -6.52
CA VAL A 14 -4.15 -6.03 -7.65
C VAL A 14 -2.86 -5.34 -8.04
N PHE A 15 -1.75 -6.08 -7.92
CA PHE A 15 -0.44 -5.68 -8.41
C PHE A 15 -0.30 -6.14 -9.86
N ASP A 16 -0.16 -5.20 -10.79
CA ASP A 16 0.04 -5.49 -12.20
C ASP A 16 1.43 -5.01 -12.62
N ARG A 17 2.36 -5.97 -12.81
CA ARG A 17 3.74 -5.68 -13.21
C ARG A 17 3.83 -5.13 -14.63
N ASN A 18 2.95 -5.57 -15.53
CA ASN A 18 2.97 -5.18 -16.93
C ASN A 18 2.49 -3.74 -17.08
N LYS A 19 1.40 -3.39 -16.40
CA LYS A 19 0.86 -2.02 -16.36
C LYS A 19 1.62 -1.10 -15.41
N ARG A 20 2.45 -1.67 -14.53
CA ARG A 20 3.21 -0.95 -13.49
C ARG A 20 2.29 -0.17 -12.55
N THR A 21 1.20 -0.83 -12.15
CA THR A 21 0.16 -0.22 -11.32
C THR A 21 -0.23 -1.13 -10.17
N LEU A 22 -0.55 -0.51 -9.04
CA LEU A 22 -1.30 -1.10 -7.95
C LEU A 22 -2.73 -0.53 -8.00
N ILE A 23 -3.69 -1.33 -8.45
CA ILE A 23 -5.11 -0.92 -8.54
C ILE A 23 -5.86 -1.54 -7.37
N TYR A 24 -6.82 -0.82 -6.81
CA TYR A 24 -7.69 -1.37 -5.78
C TYR A 24 -9.17 -1.24 -6.13
N TYR A 25 -9.89 -2.33 -5.91
CA TYR A 25 -11.30 -2.50 -6.23
C TYR A 25 -12.14 -2.58 -4.97
N SER A 26 -13.45 -2.49 -5.17
CA SER A 26 -14.43 -2.69 -4.08
C SER A 26 -14.29 -4.07 -3.45
N ASP A 27 -14.10 -5.09 -4.29
CA ASP A 27 -13.97 -6.50 -3.92
C ASP A 27 -13.26 -7.29 -5.04
N LYS A 28 -13.20 -8.62 -4.88
CA LYS A 28 -12.47 -9.54 -5.74
C LYS A 28 -13.04 -9.73 -7.16
N THR A 29 -14.22 -9.20 -7.48
CA THR A 29 -14.74 -9.31 -8.84
C THR A 29 -14.03 -8.38 -9.82
N GLU A 30 -13.25 -7.42 -9.30
CA GLU A 30 -12.47 -6.46 -10.10
C GLU A 30 -13.33 -5.59 -11.04
N THR A 31 -14.64 -5.52 -10.80
CA THR A 31 -15.57 -4.77 -11.66
C THR A 31 -15.67 -3.28 -11.32
N LYS A 32 -15.39 -2.91 -10.06
CA LYS A 32 -15.51 -1.52 -9.59
C LYS A 32 -14.22 -1.02 -8.97
N ALA A 33 -13.37 -0.45 -9.81
CA ALA A 33 -12.15 0.23 -9.40
C ALA A 33 -12.46 1.41 -8.46
N LYS A 34 -11.64 1.56 -7.44
CA LYS A 34 -11.73 2.65 -6.44
C LYS A 34 -10.55 3.60 -6.51
N GLY A 35 -9.45 3.18 -7.14
CA GLY A 35 -8.30 4.00 -7.47
C GLY A 35 -7.16 3.13 -7.96
N GLY A 36 -6.10 3.79 -8.43
CA GLY A 36 -4.86 3.16 -8.84
C GLY A 36 -3.67 4.02 -8.46
N ILE A 37 -2.53 3.37 -8.24
CA ILE A 37 -1.25 3.97 -7.95
C ILE A 37 -0.26 3.48 -9.01
N TYR A 38 0.40 4.39 -9.73
CA TYR A 38 1.51 4.03 -10.60
C TYR A 38 2.76 3.77 -9.76
N PHE A 39 3.54 2.74 -10.09
CA PHE A 39 4.74 2.40 -9.30
C PHE A 39 5.73 3.56 -9.20
N GLU A 40 5.87 4.34 -10.27
CA GLU A 40 6.69 5.56 -10.29
C GLU A 40 6.30 6.59 -9.20
N SER A 41 5.02 6.64 -8.83
CA SER A 41 4.52 7.59 -7.82
C SER A 41 4.78 7.14 -6.38
N ILE A 42 5.21 5.88 -6.19
CA ILE A 42 5.52 5.30 -4.88
C ILE A 42 6.93 5.73 -4.52
N GLU A 43 7.04 6.46 -3.42
CA GLU A 43 8.33 6.93 -2.89
C GLU A 43 8.92 5.94 -1.89
N ASP A 44 8.06 5.33 -1.06
CA ASP A 44 8.47 4.44 0.01
C ASP A 44 7.32 3.51 0.44
N VAL A 45 7.67 2.34 0.97
CA VAL A 45 6.75 1.38 1.58
C VAL A 45 7.40 0.71 2.79
N TYR A 46 6.79 0.86 3.97
CA TYR A 46 7.44 0.47 5.23
C TYR A 46 6.45 0.10 6.34
N VAL A 47 6.93 -0.60 7.36
CA VAL A 47 6.14 -0.92 8.57
C VAL A 47 6.14 0.28 9.52
N ASP A 48 4.98 0.63 10.08
CA ASP A 48 4.89 1.68 11.12
C ASP A 48 5.33 1.13 12.48
N HIS A 49 6.64 0.99 12.67
CA HIS A 49 7.23 0.43 13.90
C HIS A 49 6.91 1.23 15.17
N LEU A 50 6.67 2.53 15.03
CA LEU A 50 6.31 3.40 16.14
C LEU A 50 4.81 3.38 16.46
N ASN A 51 4.02 2.64 15.65
CA ASN A 51 2.56 2.66 15.70
C ASN A 51 2.01 4.09 15.74
N SER A 52 2.60 4.97 14.94
CA SER A 52 2.28 6.40 14.84
C SER A 52 0.80 6.62 14.56
N LEU A 53 0.20 5.69 13.80
CA LEU A 53 -1.22 5.73 13.48
C LEU A 53 -2.11 5.15 14.57
N LYS A 54 -1.58 4.49 15.61
CA LYS A 54 -2.27 3.80 16.71
C LYS A 54 -3.09 2.57 16.30
N SER A 55 -2.68 1.86 15.24
CA SER A 55 -3.36 0.67 14.75
C SER A 55 -3.55 -0.36 15.85
N HIS A 56 -4.73 -1.00 15.88
CA HIS A 56 -5.01 -2.14 16.75
C HIS A 56 -4.19 -3.37 16.36
N LYS A 57 -3.66 -3.41 15.12
CA LYS A 57 -2.86 -4.50 14.58
C LYS A 57 -1.57 -3.98 13.95
N PRO A 58 -0.63 -3.42 14.75
CA PRO A 58 0.54 -2.74 14.22
C PRO A 58 1.46 -3.66 13.40
N LYS A 59 1.55 -4.95 13.77
CA LYS A 59 2.39 -5.95 13.07
C LYS A 59 1.83 -6.36 11.69
N GLU A 60 0.56 -6.06 11.41
CA GLU A 60 -0.12 -6.33 10.14
C GLU A 60 -0.37 -5.03 9.35
N THR A 61 0.08 -3.89 9.88
CA THR A 61 -0.14 -2.55 9.32
C THR A 61 1.15 -2.04 8.69
N PHE A 62 1.04 -1.49 7.50
CA PHE A 62 2.14 -0.89 6.77
C PHE A 62 1.68 0.38 6.06
N LEU A 63 2.64 1.21 5.73
CA LEU A 63 2.45 2.49 5.08
C LEU A 63 3.06 2.44 3.69
N MET A 64 2.33 3.00 2.73
CA MET A 64 2.81 3.24 1.38
C MET A 64 2.72 4.74 1.12
N LYS A 65 3.88 5.38 1.00
CA LYS A 65 4.00 6.80 0.72
C LYS A 65 4.08 7.00 -0.79
N THR A 66 3.14 7.78 -1.32
CA THR A 66 3.21 8.30 -2.69
C THR A 66 3.49 9.80 -2.66
N ARG A 67 3.83 10.37 -3.82
CA ARG A 67 4.09 11.82 -3.99
C ARG A 67 2.96 12.71 -3.44
N ASP A 68 1.72 12.23 -3.56
CA ASP A 68 0.50 12.97 -3.27
C ASP A 68 -0.24 12.49 -2.01
N ARG A 69 0.06 11.27 -1.52
CA ARG A 69 -0.75 10.63 -0.48
C ARG A 69 0.01 9.59 0.34
N LEU A 70 -0.28 9.57 1.64
CA LEU A 70 0.08 8.44 2.51
C LEU A 70 -1.09 7.44 2.59
N TYR A 71 -0.85 6.21 2.14
CA TYR A 71 -1.78 5.10 2.27
C TYR A 71 -1.45 4.29 3.51
N CYS A 72 -2.43 4.17 4.41
CA CYS A 72 -2.35 3.24 5.54
C CYS A 72 -3.11 1.96 5.19
N LEU A 73 -2.38 0.85 5.19
CA LEU A 73 -2.84 -0.45 4.71
C LEU A 73 -2.68 -1.49 5.82
N MET A 74 -3.61 -2.43 5.87
CA MET A 74 -3.56 -3.57 6.80
C MET A 74 -3.79 -4.85 6.01
N ALA A 75 -2.89 -5.82 6.18
CA ALA A 75 -3.03 -7.14 5.60
C ALA A 75 -3.77 -8.09 6.55
N PRO A 76 -4.31 -9.22 6.06
CA PRO A 76 -4.94 -10.23 6.92
C PRO A 76 -3.97 -10.93 7.88
N THR A 77 -2.70 -11.03 7.51
CA THR A 77 -1.62 -11.67 8.29
C THR A 77 -0.29 -10.93 8.09
N ILE A 78 0.67 -11.20 8.97
CA ILE A 78 2.04 -10.62 8.92
C ILE A 78 2.78 -11.10 7.67
N GLU A 79 2.60 -12.36 7.27
CA GLU A 79 3.22 -12.93 6.08
C GLU A 79 2.70 -12.23 4.82
N THR A 80 1.38 -12.03 4.76
CA THR A 80 0.76 -11.32 3.62
C THR A 80 1.21 -9.86 3.57
N MET A 81 1.36 -9.20 4.72
CA MET A 81 1.93 -7.84 4.80
C MET A 81 3.35 -7.82 4.22
N ARG A 82 4.22 -8.75 4.63
CA ARG A 82 5.60 -8.84 4.13
C ARG A 82 5.66 -9.03 2.63
N ILE A 83 4.82 -9.92 2.09
CA ILE A 83 4.71 -10.12 0.62
C ILE A 83 4.30 -8.82 -0.07
N TRP A 84 3.30 -8.11 0.46
CA TRP A 84 2.87 -6.83 -0.12
C TRP A 84 3.96 -5.77 -0.10
N ILE A 85 4.68 -5.61 1.01
CA ILE A 85 5.81 -4.68 1.08
C ILE A 85 6.85 -5.05 0.03
N ASP A 86 7.25 -6.32 -0.04
CA ASP A 86 8.30 -6.80 -0.95
C ASP A 86 7.96 -6.57 -2.44
N VAL A 87 6.75 -6.94 -2.87
CA VAL A 87 6.35 -6.76 -4.28
C VAL A 87 6.15 -5.30 -4.64
N ILE A 88 5.64 -4.47 -3.73
CA ILE A 88 5.48 -3.02 -3.97
C ILE A 88 6.85 -2.34 -4.02
N PHE A 89 7.74 -2.66 -3.07
CA PHE A 89 9.09 -2.12 -2.99
C PHE A 89 9.87 -2.46 -4.26
N THR A 90 9.94 -3.75 -4.62
CA THR A 90 10.61 -4.21 -5.83
C THR A 90 9.99 -3.60 -7.11
N GLY A 91 8.66 -3.46 -7.14
CA GLY A 91 7.95 -2.84 -8.24
C GLY A 91 8.26 -1.34 -8.42
N ALA A 92 8.44 -0.62 -7.32
CA ALA A 92 8.73 0.82 -7.29
C ALA A 92 10.22 1.12 -7.50
N GLU A 93 11.13 0.39 -6.86
CA GLU A 93 12.59 0.59 -6.98
C GLU A 93 13.11 0.30 -8.39
N GLY A 94 12.52 -0.67 -9.09
CA GLY A 94 12.84 -0.96 -10.50
C GLY A 94 12.67 0.25 -11.42
N PHE A 95 12.03 1.32 -10.96
CA PHE A 95 11.91 2.60 -11.66
C PHE A 95 12.86 3.69 -11.13
N GLN A 96 13.15 3.75 -9.84
CA GLN A 96 14.06 4.78 -9.28
C GLN A 96 15.51 4.63 -9.79
N GLY A 97 15.91 3.42 -10.22
CA GLY A 97 17.25 3.15 -10.78
C GLY A 97 17.51 3.65 -12.20
N TYR A 98 16.50 4.14 -12.94
CA TYR A 98 16.68 4.61 -14.33
C TYR A 98 16.90 6.13 -14.46
N HIS A 99 16.94 6.86 -13.35
CA HIS A 99 17.13 8.31 -13.32
C HIS A 99 18.49 8.76 -12.72
N LYS A 100 19.52 7.92 -12.79
CA LYS A 100 20.91 8.31 -12.47
C LYS A 100 21.83 8.15 -13.67
#